data_AF-A0AAV2HKH6-F1
#
_entry.id   AF-A0AAV2HKH6-F1
#
_cell.length_a   1.000
_cell.length_b   1.000
_cell.length_c   1.000
_cell.angle_alpha   90.00
_cell.angle_beta   90.00
_cell.angle_gamma   90.00
#
_symmetry.space_group_name_H-M   'P 1'
#
loop_
_entity.id
_entity.type
_entity.pdbx_description
1 polymer ?
#
loop_
_entity_poly.entity_id
_entity_poly.type
_entity_poly.pdbx_seq_one_letter_code
_entity_poly.pdbx_strand_id
1 'polypeptide(L)'
;MRTILLAMTEEQHDNRSWKGTVMVGVFLVLTLALNASSREQAALLRQAYLDSNDAVLLVFTAIITAGQLFAAMAVITAESAKGELPNKEAVVIILFCHAGNLFLHDYLHSLGSLESSLSTAYFQPLLTLVTLWLVTSVVPRPATWTSTIAIGLGCTFISIKSSTVFNSDRTSLICALAAFAMVLRNIVIRQLVGVEHVTVKPRASRTILVTLAATMFVILLAYLQISPKLQGPVLCGLLTSTLSAMLLYVTTQLLKTYSVMFVSLFSVWAILVEAIIITPSGHRPDILALLVALTFILLGHYIFMKDLVEHNSNAGLIPTYTQKPVNVYEQYTRIEFLMFAALVFGVIFYVFQPKVSQRDLNTLSYVGLDKVIRKLLTVEAVKATTVVEEEGQPHQLP
;
A
#
# COMPACT_ATOMS: atom_id res chain seq x y z
N MET A 1 24.83 25.69 35.84
CA MET A 1 25.24 25.21 34.50
C MET A 1 24.76 23.78 34.22
N ARG A 2 25.00 22.80 35.11
CA ARG A 2 24.53 21.40 34.96
C ARG A 2 23.00 21.26 34.89
N THR A 3 22.26 22.03 35.69
CA THR A 3 20.79 22.06 35.71
C THR A 3 20.18 22.71 34.47
N ILE A 4 20.87 23.68 33.86
CA ILE A 4 20.45 24.34 32.62
C ILE A 4 20.71 23.42 31.42
N LEU A 5 21.83 22.70 31.41
CA LEU A 5 22.12 21.67 30.40
C LEU A 5 21.11 20.51 30.45
N LEU A 6 20.72 20.05 31.64
CA LEU A 6 19.68 19.02 31.81
C LEU A 6 18.31 19.49 31.33
N ALA A 7 17.89 20.70 31.70
CA ALA A 7 16.64 21.30 31.24
C ALA A 7 16.62 21.51 29.72
N MET A 8 17.73 21.94 29.10
CA MET A 8 17.85 22.09 27.65
C MET A 8 17.84 20.74 26.91
N THR A 9 18.41 19.68 27.49
CA THR A 9 18.34 18.34 26.92
C THR A 9 16.95 17.73 27.05
N GLU A 10 16.23 17.97 28.15
CA GLU A 10 14.84 17.55 28.34
C GLU A 10 13.90 18.31 27.37
N GLU A 11 14.02 19.63 27.24
CA GLU A 11 13.24 20.43 26.27
C GLU A 11 13.52 20.04 24.82
N GLN A 12 14.77 19.69 24.46
CA GLN A 12 15.09 19.20 23.11
C GLN A 12 14.61 17.77 22.88
N HIS A 13 14.60 16.92 23.91
CA HIS A 13 14.06 15.57 23.84
C HIS A 13 12.53 15.57 23.70
N ASP A 14 11.84 16.44 24.45
CA ASP A 14 10.39 16.62 24.39
C ASP A 14 9.93 17.24 23.07
N ASN A 15 10.65 18.25 22.56
CA ASN A 15 10.37 18.83 21.24
C ASN A 15 10.64 17.85 20.07
N ARG A 16 11.58 16.91 20.21
CA ARG A 16 11.80 15.84 19.23
C ARG A 16 10.71 14.76 19.31
N SER A 17 10.26 14.42 20.52
CA SER A 17 9.20 13.45 20.78
C SER A 17 7.87 13.87 20.16
N TRP A 18 7.44 15.12 20.38
CA TRP A 18 6.15 15.60 19.88
C TRP A 18 6.11 15.69 18.34
N LYS A 19 7.19 16.17 17.71
CA LYS A 19 7.30 16.21 16.24
C LYS A 19 7.20 14.82 15.61
N GLY A 20 7.78 13.80 16.25
CA GLY A 20 7.68 12.41 15.82
C GLY A 20 6.24 11.89 15.86
N THR A 21 5.55 12.07 16.99
CA THR A 21 4.15 11.66 17.17
C THR A 21 3.21 12.35 16.19
N VAL A 22 3.37 13.67 15.98
CA VAL A 22 2.57 14.42 15.00
C VAL A 22 2.81 13.88 13.59
N MET A 23 4.06 13.58 13.22
CA MET A 23 4.38 13.04 11.91
C MET A 23 3.77 11.66 11.67
N VAL A 24 3.73 10.79 12.69
CA VAL A 24 3.02 9.50 12.64
C VAL A 24 1.52 9.72 12.47
N GLY A 25 0.92 10.65 13.22
CA GLY A 25 -0.50 11.00 13.07
C GLY A 25 -0.84 11.50 11.65
N VAL A 26 -0.03 12.42 11.11
CA VAL A 26 -0.19 12.92 9.72
C VAL A 26 -0.03 11.79 8.71
N PHE A 27 0.93 10.89 8.90
CA PHE A 27 1.11 9.71 8.05
C PHE A 27 -0.13 8.81 8.02
N LEU A 28 -0.74 8.53 9.18
CA LEU A 28 -1.95 7.70 9.26
C LEU A 28 -3.14 8.39 8.58
N VAL A 29 -3.34 9.68 8.82
CA VAL A 29 -4.42 10.47 8.20
C VAL A 29 -4.26 10.54 6.68
N LEU A 30 -3.05 10.80 6.18
CA LEU A 30 -2.78 10.84 4.74
C LEU A 30 -2.96 9.46 4.10
N THR A 31 -2.58 8.38 4.77
CA THR A 31 -2.81 7.01 4.28
C THR A 31 -4.30 6.72 4.15
N LEU A 32 -5.09 7.05 5.19
CA LEU A 32 -6.54 6.91 5.19
C LEU A 32 -7.21 7.74 4.08
N ALA A 33 -6.82 9.01 3.95
CA ALA A 33 -7.35 9.92 2.93
C ALA A 33 -7.03 9.43 1.52
N LEU A 34 -5.80 8.93 1.28
CA LEU A 34 -5.39 8.38 -0.01
C LEU A 34 -6.22 7.14 -0.36
N ASN A 35 -6.40 6.22 0.60
CA ASN A 35 -7.20 5.00 0.39
C ASN A 35 -8.68 5.34 0.11
N ALA A 36 -9.26 6.28 0.86
CA ALA A 36 -10.62 6.75 0.63
C ALA A 36 -10.78 7.39 -0.76
N SER A 37 -9.85 8.26 -1.16
CA SER A 37 -9.85 8.92 -2.48
C SER A 37 -9.73 7.91 -3.62
N SER A 38 -8.82 6.93 -3.50
CA SER A 38 -8.63 5.87 -4.52
C SER A 38 -9.88 4.98 -4.65
N ARG A 39 -10.55 4.65 -3.55
CA ARG A 39 -11.83 3.92 -3.56
C ARG A 39 -12.96 4.68 -4.22
N GLU A 40 -13.13 5.94 -3.87
CA GLU A 40 -14.18 6.79 -4.45
C GLU A 40 -13.95 6.98 -5.96
N GLN A 41 -12.70 7.22 -6.35
CA GLN A 41 -12.28 7.29 -7.74
C GLN A 41 -12.64 6.02 -8.52
N ALA A 42 -12.34 4.85 -7.97
CA ALA A 42 -12.69 3.55 -8.56
C ALA A 42 -14.20 3.34 -8.68
N ALA A 43 -14.98 3.71 -7.65
CA ALA A 43 -16.43 3.57 -7.63
C ALA A 43 -17.10 4.46 -8.69
N LEU A 44 -16.69 5.74 -8.77
CA LEU A 44 -17.22 6.69 -9.75
C LEU A 44 -16.88 6.28 -11.19
N LEU A 45 -15.68 5.75 -11.42
CA LEU A 45 -15.26 5.32 -12.75
C LEU A 45 -16.07 4.12 -13.26
N ARG A 46 -16.37 3.17 -12.36
CA ARG A 46 -17.25 2.04 -12.65
C ARG A 46 -18.67 2.47 -12.98
N GLN A 47 -19.21 3.39 -12.19
CA GLN A 47 -20.53 3.94 -12.43
C GLN A 47 -20.61 4.64 -13.81
N ALA A 48 -19.52 5.30 -14.24
CA ALA A 48 -19.47 5.96 -15.54
C ALA A 48 -19.47 4.99 -16.74
N TYR A 49 -18.92 3.77 -16.57
CA TYR A 49 -18.72 2.78 -17.64
C TYR A 49 -19.53 1.47 -17.50
N LEU A 50 -20.52 1.43 -16.59
CA LEU A 50 -21.42 0.28 -16.42
C LEU A 50 -20.67 -1.06 -16.26
N ASP A 51 -19.64 -1.09 -15.39
CA ASP A 51 -18.89 -2.30 -14.96
C ASP A 51 -18.32 -3.23 -16.05
N SER A 52 -18.29 -2.84 -17.33
CA SER A 52 -18.08 -3.79 -18.45
C SER A 52 -16.80 -3.60 -19.28
N ASN A 53 -15.94 -2.64 -18.94
CA ASN A 53 -14.71 -2.38 -19.71
C ASN A 53 -13.44 -2.29 -18.86
N ASP A 54 -12.90 -3.46 -18.50
CA ASP A 54 -11.64 -3.62 -17.74
C ASP A 54 -10.44 -2.90 -18.38
N ALA A 55 -10.42 -2.76 -19.71
CA ALA A 55 -9.34 -2.08 -20.41
C ALA A 55 -9.33 -0.56 -20.10
N VAL A 56 -10.50 0.07 -20.03
CA VAL A 56 -10.63 1.49 -19.67
C VAL A 56 -10.22 1.72 -18.22
N LEU A 57 -10.60 0.82 -17.33
CA LEU A 57 -10.20 0.84 -15.92
C LEU A 57 -8.67 0.77 -15.78
N LEU A 58 -8.03 -0.14 -16.50
CA LEU A 58 -6.58 -0.32 -16.47
C LEU A 58 -5.82 0.89 -17.04
N VAL A 59 -6.30 1.44 -18.17
CA VAL A 59 -5.73 2.66 -18.76
C VAL A 59 -5.88 3.85 -17.80
N PHE A 60 -7.05 4.01 -17.18
CA PHE A 60 -7.27 5.08 -16.20
C PHE A 60 -6.35 4.94 -14.98
N THR A 61 -6.25 3.74 -14.42
CA THR A 61 -5.35 3.44 -13.30
C THR A 61 -3.88 3.73 -13.66
N ALA A 62 -3.45 3.40 -14.89
CA ALA A 62 -2.12 3.74 -15.38
C ALA A 62 -1.88 5.26 -15.48
N ILE A 63 -2.87 6.02 -15.99
CA ILE A 63 -2.81 7.49 -16.07
C ILE A 63 -2.72 8.10 -14.67
N ILE A 64 -3.52 7.63 -13.72
CA ILE A 64 -3.48 8.13 -12.34
C ILE A 64 -2.18 7.77 -11.64
N THR A 65 -1.63 6.58 -11.91
CA THR A 65 -0.29 6.20 -11.43
C THR A 65 0.78 7.16 -11.96
N ALA A 66 0.75 7.48 -13.26
CA ALA A 66 1.66 8.44 -13.86
C ALA A 66 1.47 9.85 -13.26
N GLY A 67 0.23 10.26 -13.00
CA GLY A 67 -0.10 11.52 -12.33
C GLY A 67 0.47 11.60 -10.91
N GLN A 68 0.38 10.52 -10.12
CA GLN A 68 0.98 10.42 -8.80
C GLN A 68 2.51 10.55 -8.83
N LEU A 69 3.16 9.86 -9.77
CA LEU A 69 4.62 9.98 -9.97
C LEU A 69 5.02 11.40 -10.38
N PHE A 70 4.28 12.02 -11.30
CA PHE A 70 4.50 13.39 -11.71
C PHE A 70 4.35 14.37 -10.54
N ALA A 71 3.29 14.22 -9.74
CA ALA A 71 3.06 15.04 -8.55
C ALA A 71 4.21 14.89 -7.54
N ALA A 72 4.70 13.67 -7.31
CA ALA A 72 5.84 13.42 -6.44
C ALA A 72 7.12 14.14 -6.96
N MET A 73 7.42 14.02 -8.25
CA MET A 73 8.59 14.70 -8.87
C MET A 73 8.47 16.23 -8.87
N ALA A 74 7.25 16.76 -9.00
CA ALA A 74 6.94 18.18 -8.98
C ALA A 74 7.08 18.80 -7.57
N VAL A 75 6.77 18.03 -6.53
CA VAL A 75 6.77 18.52 -5.15
C VAL A 75 8.10 18.25 -4.45
N ILE A 76 8.75 17.12 -4.73
CA ILE A 76 9.90 16.63 -3.96
C ILE A 76 11.20 16.81 -4.77
N THR A 77 12.27 17.18 -4.07
CA THR A 77 13.65 17.11 -4.58
C THR A 77 14.54 16.35 -3.60
N ALA A 78 15.55 15.66 -4.14
CA ALA A 78 16.54 14.92 -3.39
C ALA A 78 17.94 15.42 -3.77
N GLU A 79 18.73 15.83 -2.78
CA GLU A 79 20.07 16.37 -2.96
C GLU A 79 21.03 15.63 -2.02
N SER A 80 22.18 15.17 -2.53
CA SER A 80 23.23 14.62 -1.67
C SER A 80 23.92 15.72 -0.85
N ALA A 81 24.67 15.34 0.19
CA ALA A 81 25.43 16.28 1.02
C ALA A 81 26.46 17.13 0.22
N LYS A 82 26.87 16.66 -0.96
CA LYS A 82 27.78 17.37 -1.87
C LYS A 82 27.06 18.19 -2.95
N GLY A 83 25.72 18.22 -2.94
CA GLY A 83 24.91 18.84 -3.99
C GLY A 83 24.84 18.01 -5.29
N GLU A 84 25.43 16.81 -5.31
CA GLU A 84 25.33 15.86 -6.42
C GLU A 84 23.97 15.15 -6.41
N LEU A 85 23.56 14.62 -7.57
CA LEU A 85 22.38 13.78 -7.69
C LEU A 85 22.54 12.51 -6.83
N PRO A 86 21.44 12.01 -6.22
CA PRO A 86 21.46 10.75 -5.47
C PRO A 86 21.85 9.56 -6.37
N ASN A 87 22.24 8.45 -5.75
CA ASN A 87 22.60 7.22 -6.46
C ASN A 87 21.50 6.84 -7.48
N LYS A 88 21.89 6.71 -8.75
CA LYS A 88 20.98 6.45 -9.87
C LYS A 88 20.25 5.13 -9.71
N GLU A 89 20.93 4.09 -9.24
CA GLU A 89 20.35 2.76 -9.01
C GLU A 89 19.22 2.82 -7.99
N ALA A 90 19.48 3.49 -6.86
CA ALA A 90 18.49 3.69 -5.80
C ALA A 90 17.25 4.46 -6.30
N VAL A 91 17.44 5.49 -7.12
CA VAL A 91 16.32 6.26 -7.71
C VAL A 91 15.49 5.40 -8.65
N VAL A 92 16.12 4.57 -9.49
CA VAL A 92 15.42 3.65 -10.40
C VAL A 92 14.60 2.63 -9.62
N ILE A 93 15.18 2.02 -8.58
CA ILE A 93 14.48 1.07 -7.71
C ILE A 93 13.27 1.74 -7.05
N ILE A 94 13.46 2.93 -6.44
CA ILE A 94 12.37 3.68 -5.82
C ILE A 94 11.26 3.96 -6.82
N LEU A 95 11.60 4.45 -8.02
CA LEU A 95 10.61 4.79 -9.05
C LEU A 95 9.81 3.56 -9.47
N PHE A 96 10.49 2.45 -9.77
CA PHE A 96 9.85 1.22 -10.21
C PHE A 96 8.96 0.62 -9.11
N CYS A 97 9.48 0.50 -7.89
CA CYS A 97 8.73 -0.03 -6.76
C CYS A 97 7.57 0.89 -6.36
N HIS A 98 7.74 2.21 -6.42
CA HIS A 98 6.66 3.15 -6.16
C HIS A 98 5.57 3.06 -7.23
N ALA A 99 5.94 3.08 -8.51
CA ALA A 99 5.00 2.93 -9.62
C ALA A 99 4.22 1.61 -9.54
N GLY A 100 4.93 0.49 -9.30
CA GLY A 100 4.33 -0.83 -9.15
C GLY A 100 3.37 -0.89 -7.97
N ASN A 101 3.75 -0.37 -6.80
CA ASN A 101 2.84 -0.31 -5.65
C ASN A 101 1.59 0.52 -5.96
N LEU A 102 1.75 1.73 -6.50
CA LEU A 102 0.61 2.62 -6.80
C LEU A 102 -0.35 1.98 -7.80
N PHE A 103 0.18 1.44 -8.90
CA PHE A 103 -0.63 0.79 -9.92
C PHE A 103 -1.39 -0.42 -9.37
N LEU A 104 -0.71 -1.32 -8.65
CA LEU A 104 -1.36 -2.52 -8.11
C LEU A 104 -2.38 -2.17 -7.02
N HIS A 105 -2.08 -1.18 -6.17
CA HIS A 105 -2.99 -0.71 -5.14
C HIS A 105 -4.26 -0.09 -5.73
N ASP A 106 -4.12 0.84 -6.69
CA ASP A 106 -5.28 1.46 -7.34
C ASP A 106 -6.05 0.44 -8.19
N TYR A 107 -5.35 -0.52 -8.81
CA TYR A 107 -5.99 -1.64 -9.50
C TYR A 107 -6.82 -2.50 -8.55
N LEU A 108 -6.34 -2.80 -7.34
CA LEU A 108 -7.11 -3.54 -6.33
C LEU A 108 -8.38 -2.81 -5.89
N HIS A 109 -8.31 -1.50 -5.63
CA HIS A 109 -9.50 -0.70 -5.32
C HIS A 109 -10.47 -0.66 -6.51
N SER A 110 -9.92 -0.61 -7.73
CA SER A 110 -10.68 -0.71 -8.97
C SER A 110 -11.35 -2.06 -9.19
N LEU A 111 -10.92 -3.12 -8.47
CA LEU A 111 -11.61 -4.42 -8.42
C LEU A 111 -12.68 -4.49 -7.33
N GLY A 112 -12.81 -3.47 -6.48
CA GLY A 112 -13.91 -3.36 -5.50
C GLY A 112 -13.81 -4.36 -4.35
N SER A 113 -12.67 -5.04 -4.24
CA SER A 113 -12.36 -5.86 -3.08
C SER A 113 -12.08 -4.94 -1.89
N LEU A 114 -13.09 -4.75 -1.05
CA LEU A 114 -13.02 -4.02 0.22
C LEU A 114 -11.97 -4.62 1.18
N GLU A 115 -11.61 -5.88 0.94
CA GLU A 115 -10.69 -6.69 1.75
C GLU A 115 -9.22 -6.56 1.33
N SER A 116 -8.94 -5.89 0.21
CA SER A 116 -7.58 -5.69 -0.32
C SER A 116 -6.66 -4.90 0.62
N SER A 117 -7.19 -3.91 1.34
CA SER A 117 -6.42 -3.16 2.34
C SER A 117 -6.13 -3.98 3.60
N LEU A 118 -7.06 -4.86 3.99
CA LEU A 118 -6.89 -5.79 5.12
C LEU A 118 -5.80 -6.83 4.86
N SER A 119 -5.80 -7.44 3.67
CA SER A 119 -4.75 -8.41 3.28
C SER A 119 -3.37 -7.75 3.14
N THR A 120 -3.31 -6.55 2.56
CA THR A 120 -2.07 -5.75 2.48
C THR A 120 -1.50 -5.47 3.88
N ALA A 121 -2.34 -5.16 4.86
CA ALA A 121 -1.96 -4.94 6.26
C ALA A 121 -1.33 -6.15 6.94
N TYR A 122 -1.83 -7.34 6.62
CA TYR A 122 -1.31 -8.59 7.14
C TYR A 122 0.08 -8.89 6.55
N PHE A 123 0.22 -8.77 5.23
CA PHE A 123 1.47 -9.09 4.56
C PHE A 123 2.57 -8.07 4.82
N GLN A 124 2.25 -6.77 4.95
CA GLN A 124 3.26 -5.71 4.95
C GLN A 124 4.27 -5.82 6.11
N PRO A 125 3.89 -5.98 7.40
CA PRO A 125 4.85 -6.17 8.50
C PRO A 125 5.74 -7.39 8.33
N LEU A 126 5.14 -8.52 7.97
CA LEU A 126 5.85 -9.79 7.80
C LEU A 126 6.83 -9.73 6.63
N LEU A 127 6.37 -9.22 5.48
CA LEU A 127 7.22 -8.99 4.31
C LEU A 127 8.32 -7.99 4.62
N THR A 128 8.06 -6.94 5.38
CA THR A 128 9.10 -5.99 5.80
C THR A 128 10.19 -6.69 6.60
N LEU A 129 9.80 -7.50 7.59
CA LEU A 129 10.73 -8.21 8.46
C LEU A 129 11.61 -9.18 7.66
N VAL A 130 10.98 -10.01 6.82
CA VAL A 130 11.67 -11.03 6.02
C VAL A 130 12.55 -10.37 4.95
N THR A 131 12.04 -9.37 4.24
CA THR A 131 12.79 -8.68 3.18
C THR A 131 14.00 -7.98 3.75
N LEU A 132 13.85 -7.26 4.87
CA LEU A 132 15.00 -6.65 5.51
C LEU A 132 16.03 -7.69 5.99
N TRP A 133 15.59 -8.83 6.51
CA TRP A 133 16.50 -9.91 6.88
C TRP A 133 17.27 -10.42 5.65
N LEU A 134 16.61 -10.64 4.52
CA LEU A 134 17.25 -11.07 3.27
C LEU A 134 18.23 -10.03 2.72
N VAL A 135 17.83 -8.76 2.69
CA VAL A 135 18.65 -7.66 2.15
C VAL A 135 19.88 -7.41 3.04
N THR A 136 19.69 -7.33 4.36
CA THR A 136 20.77 -6.99 5.29
C THR A 136 21.59 -8.20 5.74
N SER A 137 21.09 -9.43 5.53
CA SER A 137 21.57 -10.68 6.16
C SER A 137 21.60 -10.65 7.69
N VAL A 138 21.01 -9.65 8.34
CA VAL A 138 21.03 -9.57 9.80
C VAL A 138 19.72 -10.13 10.36
N VAL A 139 19.85 -11.09 11.26
CA VAL A 139 18.69 -11.73 11.90
C VAL A 139 17.96 -10.70 12.76
N PRO A 140 16.65 -10.50 12.56
CA PRO A 140 15.86 -9.63 13.42
C PRO A 140 15.84 -10.16 14.85
N ARG A 141 15.78 -9.26 15.82
CA ARG A 141 15.71 -9.64 17.23
C ARG A 141 14.43 -10.44 17.54
N PRO A 142 14.47 -11.37 18.51
CA PRO A 142 13.29 -12.12 18.91
C PRO A 142 12.07 -11.24 19.24
N ALA A 143 12.28 -10.09 19.89
CA ALA A 143 11.22 -9.14 20.20
C ALA A 143 10.54 -8.55 18.95
N THR A 144 11.30 -8.34 17.86
CA THR A 144 10.72 -7.88 16.59
C THR A 144 9.89 -8.97 15.92
N TRP A 145 10.34 -10.23 15.99
CA TRP A 145 9.57 -11.39 15.53
C TRP A 145 8.26 -11.53 16.30
N THR A 146 8.32 -11.55 17.63
CA THR A 146 7.13 -11.71 18.48
C THR A 146 6.14 -10.56 18.30
N SER A 147 6.62 -9.32 18.18
CA SER A 147 5.79 -8.16 17.86
C SER A 147 5.08 -8.31 16.51
N THR A 148 5.83 -8.68 15.46
CA THR A 148 5.28 -8.83 14.10
C THR A 148 4.25 -9.95 14.05
N ILE A 149 4.51 -11.08 14.73
CA ILE A 149 3.57 -12.20 14.84
C ILE A 149 2.32 -11.78 15.61
N ALA A 150 2.46 -11.09 16.75
CA ALA A 150 1.32 -10.61 17.52
C ALA A 150 0.43 -9.66 16.70
N ILE A 151 1.02 -8.68 16.01
CA ILE A 151 0.28 -7.76 15.14
C ILE A 151 -0.37 -8.52 13.96
N GLY A 152 0.35 -9.48 13.36
CA GLY A 152 -0.19 -10.34 12.30
C GLY A 152 -1.42 -11.11 12.75
N LEU A 153 -1.39 -11.73 13.94
CA LEU A 153 -2.55 -12.39 14.54
C LEU A 153 -3.72 -11.41 14.74
N GLY A 154 -3.45 -10.20 15.22
CA GLY A 154 -4.48 -9.17 15.33
C GLY A 154 -5.13 -8.82 13.98
N CYS A 155 -4.33 -8.68 12.93
CA CYS A 155 -4.83 -8.43 11.56
C CYS A 155 -5.68 -9.59 11.03
N THR A 156 -5.32 -10.84 11.37
CA THR A 156 -6.12 -12.02 11.01
C THR A 156 -7.51 -11.99 11.67
N PHE A 157 -7.62 -11.56 12.93
CA PHE A 157 -8.92 -11.43 13.60
C PHE A 157 -9.80 -10.34 12.99
N ILE A 158 -9.22 -9.22 12.55
CA ILE A 158 -9.96 -8.16 11.82
C ILE A 158 -10.49 -8.70 10.49
N SER A 159 -9.72 -9.60 9.86
CA SER A 159 -10.00 -10.15 8.55
C SER A 159 -10.68 -11.52 8.60
N ILE A 160 -11.17 -11.97 9.76
CA ILE A 160 -11.67 -13.35 9.91
C ILE A 160 -12.93 -13.63 9.08
N LYS A 161 -13.72 -12.59 8.81
CA LYS A 161 -14.88 -12.64 7.91
C LYS A 161 -14.52 -12.38 6.45
N SER A 162 -13.29 -11.97 6.18
CA SER A 162 -12.82 -11.67 4.85
C SER A 162 -12.36 -12.96 4.17
N SER A 163 -12.99 -13.27 3.04
CA SER A 163 -12.70 -14.50 2.29
C SER A 163 -11.32 -14.46 1.62
N THR A 164 -10.81 -13.27 1.30
CA THR A 164 -9.54 -13.07 0.57
C THR A 164 -8.27 -13.32 1.40
N VAL A 165 -8.33 -13.26 2.74
CA VAL A 165 -7.17 -13.58 3.59
C VAL A 165 -6.93 -15.09 3.70
N PHE A 166 -8.00 -15.89 3.60
CA PHE A 166 -7.92 -17.35 3.72
C PHE A 166 -7.95 -18.08 2.37
N ASN A 167 -8.35 -17.41 1.29
CA ASN A 167 -8.33 -17.96 -0.06
C ASN A 167 -7.12 -17.45 -0.85
N SER A 168 -6.31 -18.38 -1.37
CA SER A 168 -5.18 -18.09 -2.27
C SER A 168 -5.68 -17.74 -3.67
N ASP A 169 -6.27 -16.57 -3.84
CA ASP A 169 -6.81 -16.06 -5.11
C ASP A 169 -5.88 -15.04 -5.78
N ARG A 170 -6.24 -14.58 -7.00
CA ARG A 170 -5.48 -13.54 -7.72
C ARG A 170 -5.35 -12.24 -6.92
N THR A 171 -6.36 -11.89 -6.12
CA THR A 171 -6.39 -10.67 -5.30
C THR A 171 -5.32 -10.71 -4.23
N SER A 172 -5.20 -11.84 -3.51
CA SER A 172 -4.20 -12.05 -2.47
C SER A 172 -2.76 -11.91 -3.00
N LEU A 173 -2.48 -12.44 -4.18
CA LEU A 173 -1.19 -12.32 -4.86
C LEU A 173 -0.87 -10.86 -5.21
N ILE A 174 -1.84 -10.12 -5.77
CA ILE A 174 -1.66 -8.71 -6.12
C ILE A 174 -1.44 -7.86 -4.85
N CYS A 175 -2.13 -8.15 -3.74
CA CYS A 175 -1.93 -7.48 -2.46
C CYS A 175 -0.51 -7.75 -1.91
N ALA A 176 -0.04 -9.00 -1.98
CA ALA A 176 1.32 -9.35 -1.58
C ALA A 176 2.37 -8.63 -2.45
N LEU A 177 2.18 -8.56 -3.77
CA LEU A 177 3.07 -7.85 -4.68
C LEU A 177 3.08 -6.34 -4.44
N ALA A 178 1.92 -5.73 -4.18
CA ALA A 178 1.81 -4.31 -3.84
C ALA A 178 2.55 -4.00 -2.52
N ALA A 179 2.28 -4.80 -1.48
CA ALA A 179 2.97 -4.70 -0.19
C ALA A 179 4.49 -4.86 -0.37
N PHE A 180 4.93 -5.86 -1.14
CA PHE A 180 6.34 -6.11 -1.39
C PHE A 180 7.03 -4.94 -2.10
N ALA A 181 6.40 -4.38 -3.14
CA ALA A 181 6.90 -3.19 -3.83
C ALA A 181 7.02 -1.98 -2.86
N MET A 182 6.04 -1.77 -1.99
CA MET A 182 6.10 -0.73 -0.96
C MET A 182 7.26 -0.95 0.03
N VAL A 183 7.48 -2.21 0.44
CA VAL A 183 8.57 -2.58 1.35
C VAL A 183 9.93 -2.26 0.74
N LEU A 184 10.19 -2.73 -0.49
CA LEU A 184 11.46 -2.47 -1.18
C LEU A 184 11.72 -0.96 -1.35
N ARG A 185 10.69 -0.21 -1.75
CA ARG A 185 10.75 1.26 -1.83
C ARG A 185 11.20 1.86 -0.49
N ASN A 186 10.58 1.45 0.62
CA ASN A 186 10.88 2.01 1.93
C ASN A 186 12.29 1.65 2.42
N ILE A 187 12.80 0.45 2.09
CA ILE A 187 14.17 0.03 2.39
C ILE A 187 15.17 0.94 1.67
N VAL A 188 15.00 1.15 0.36
CA VAL A 188 15.90 2.00 -0.43
C VAL A 188 15.82 3.47 -0.01
N ILE A 189 14.62 4.00 0.26
CA ILE A 189 14.46 5.35 0.80
C ILE A 189 15.23 5.48 2.12
N ARG A 190 15.08 4.53 3.04
CA ARG A 190 15.80 4.54 4.33
C ARG A 190 17.32 4.51 4.14
N GLN A 191 17.84 3.74 3.20
CA GLN A 191 19.26 3.73 2.87
C GLN A 191 19.72 5.10 2.37
N LEU A 192 18.99 5.72 1.43
CA LEU A 192 19.32 7.04 0.88
C LEU A 192 19.36 8.12 1.98
N VAL A 193 18.30 8.24 2.79
CA VAL A 193 18.20 9.34 3.76
C VAL A 193 18.95 9.06 5.06
N GLY A 194 19.07 7.79 5.45
CA GLY A 194 19.61 7.37 6.74
C GLY A 194 21.10 7.00 6.71
N VAL A 195 21.58 6.47 5.58
CA VAL A 195 22.98 5.99 5.43
C VAL A 195 23.76 6.87 4.48
N GLU A 196 23.20 7.20 3.31
CA GLU A 196 23.86 8.06 2.32
C GLU A 196 23.68 9.56 2.59
N HIS A 197 22.94 9.91 3.65
CA HIS A 197 22.68 11.29 4.08
C HIS A 197 22.09 12.20 2.98
N VAL A 198 21.30 11.63 2.07
CA VAL A 198 20.56 12.39 1.07
C VAL A 198 19.47 13.21 1.74
N THR A 199 19.45 14.50 1.45
CA THR A 199 18.43 15.42 1.96
C THR A 199 17.27 15.46 0.99
N VAL A 200 16.10 15.02 1.46
CA VAL A 200 14.84 15.12 0.73
C VAL A 200 14.05 16.30 1.29
N LYS A 201 13.72 17.25 0.42
CA LYS A 201 12.99 18.48 0.78
C LYS A 201 11.95 18.81 -0.28
N PRO A 202 10.91 19.60 0.06
CA PRO A 202 10.01 20.15 -0.94
C PRO A 202 10.80 21.06 -1.89
N ARG A 203 10.42 21.08 -3.18
CA ARG A 203 10.96 22.04 -4.14
C ARG A 203 10.62 23.47 -3.73
N ALA A 204 11.34 24.44 -4.32
CA ALA A 204 11.08 25.85 -4.07
C ALA A 204 9.61 26.19 -4.33
N SER A 205 9.01 27.02 -3.48
CA SER A 205 7.60 27.40 -3.55
C SER A 205 7.21 27.94 -4.92
N ARG A 206 8.09 28.70 -5.58
CA ARG A 206 7.90 29.18 -6.95
C ARG A 206 7.78 28.04 -7.96
N THR A 207 8.63 27.01 -7.88
CA THR A 207 8.58 25.85 -8.77
C THR A 207 7.31 25.05 -8.54
N ILE A 208 6.91 24.85 -7.28
CA ILE A 208 5.65 24.19 -6.92
C ILE A 208 4.47 25.00 -7.49
N LEU A 209 4.44 26.32 -7.28
CA LEU A 209 3.36 27.19 -7.76
C LEU A 209 3.25 27.20 -9.29
N VAL A 210 4.38 27.31 -10.01
CA VAL A 210 4.39 27.27 -11.48
C VAL A 210 3.90 25.91 -11.98
N THR A 211 4.34 24.82 -11.36
CA THR A 211 3.92 23.47 -11.75
C THR A 211 2.44 23.26 -11.46
N LEU A 212 1.94 23.70 -10.30
CA LEU A 212 0.53 23.66 -9.96
C LEU A 212 -0.30 24.50 -10.94
N ALA A 213 0.11 25.72 -11.26
CA ALA A 213 -0.59 26.58 -12.21
C ALA A 213 -0.66 25.95 -13.61
N ALA A 214 0.45 25.40 -14.11
CA ALA A 214 0.48 24.69 -15.39
C ALA A 214 -0.41 23.44 -15.37
N THR A 215 -0.38 22.68 -14.28
CA THR A 215 -1.20 21.47 -14.11
C THR A 215 -2.68 21.83 -14.05
N MET A 216 -3.06 22.86 -13.28
CA MET A 216 -4.43 23.37 -13.19
C MET A 216 -4.94 23.91 -14.53
N PHE A 217 -4.08 24.54 -15.33
CA PHE A 217 -4.44 25.00 -16.68
C PHE A 217 -4.74 23.82 -17.61
N VAL A 218 -3.88 22.79 -17.61
CA VAL A 218 -4.09 21.56 -18.39
C VAL A 218 -5.35 20.84 -17.92
N ILE A 219 -5.58 20.74 -16.62
CA ILE A 219 -6.79 20.16 -16.04
C ILE A 219 -8.02 20.94 -16.46
N LEU A 220 -8.00 22.27 -16.42
CA LEU A 220 -9.13 23.10 -16.81
C LEU A 220 -9.47 22.88 -18.29
N LEU A 221 -8.46 22.86 -19.17
CA LEU A 221 -8.64 22.57 -20.59
C LEU A 221 -9.20 21.16 -20.82
N ALA A 222 -8.66 20.16 -20.13
CA ALA A 222 -9.13 18.78 -20.21
C ALA A 222 -10.56 18.65 -19.66
N TYR A 223 -10.85 19.25 -18.52
CA TYR A 223 -12.16 19.20 -17.84
C TYR A 223 -13.28 19.76 -18.71
N LEU A 224 -13.00 20.80 -19.49
CA LEU A 224 -13.94 21.38 -20.45
C LEU A 224 -14.21 20.45 -21.66
N GLN A 225 -13.30 19.54 -21.98
CA GLN A 225 -13.42 18.59 -23.09
C GLN A 225 -13.87 17.19 -22.66
N ILE A 226 -13.78 16.87 -21.37
CA ILE A 226 -14.13 15.58 -20.80
C ILE A 226 -15.64 15.50 -20.59
N SER A 227 -16.21 14.33 -20.93
CA SER A 227 -17.62 14.02 -20.67
C SER A 227 -18.00 14.29 -19.20
N PRO A 228 -19.17 14.89 -18.91
CA PRO A 228 -19.62 15.14 -17.54
C PRO A 228 -19.55 13.92 -16.62
N LYS A 229 -19.74 12.71 -17.18
CA LYS A 229 -19.66 11.44 -16.44
C LYS A 229 -18.26 11.13 -15.88
N LEU A 230 -17.20 11.70 -16.46
CA LEU A 230 -15.81 11.44 -16.09
C LEU A 230 -15.18 12.57 -15.24
N GLN A 231 -15.89 13.68 -15.09
CA GLN A 231 -15.40 14.83 -14.32
C GLN A 231 -15.15 14.48 -12.85
N GLY A 232 -16.06 13.70 -12.23
CA GLY A 232 -15.91 13.22 -10.85
C GLY A 232 -14.66 12.33 -10.65
N PRO A 233 -14.54 11.20 -11.39
CA PRO A 233 -13.35 10.35 -11.32
C PRO A 233 -12.04 11.09 -11.54
N VAL A 234 -11.99 12.04 -12.48
CA VAL A 234 -10.79 12.83 -12.76
C VAL A 234 -10.44 13.75 -11.58
N LEU A 235 -11.43 14.42 -10.96
CA LEU A 235 -11.20 15.26 -9.79
C LEU A 235 -10.67 14.43 -8.59
N CYS A 236 -11.23 13.25 -8.36
CA CYS A 236 -10.72 12.31 -7.35
C CYS A 236 -9.29 11.86 -7.70
N GLY A 237 -8.99 11.57 -8.97
CA GLY A 237 -7.65 11.21 -9.43
C GLY A 237 -6.59 12.28 -9.17
N LEU A 238 -6.96 13.55 -9.29
CA LEU A 238 -6.10 14.68 -8.95
C LEU A 238 -5.84 14.77 -7.45
N LEU A 239 -6.89 14.60 -6.64
CA LEU A 239 -6.77 14.55 -5.19
C LEU A 239 -5.85 13.39 -4.77
N THR A 240 -6.08 12.19 -5.29
CA THR A 240 -5.23 11.00 -5.10
C THR A 240 -3.77 11.30 -5.46
N SER A 241 -3.52 12.00 -6.58
CA SER A 241 -2.18 12.41 -7.02
C SER A 241 -1.47 13.31 -6.00
N THR A 242 -2.17 14.33 -5.48
CA THR A 242 -1.61 15.24 -4.47
C THR A 242 -1.39 14.55 -3.12
N LEU A 243 -2.33 13.73 -2.67
CA LEU A 243 -2.23 12.99 -1.41
C LEU A 243 -1.07 11.98 -1.46
N SER A 244 -0.87 11.31 -2.60
CA SER A 244 0.23 10.35 -2.80
C SER A 244 1.60 11.01 -2.71
N ALA A 245 1.78 12.18 -3.35
CA ALA A 245 3.02 12.96 -3.26
C ALA A 245 3.30 13.43 -1.81
N MET A 246 2.28 13.92 -1.11
CA MET A 246 2.42 14.33 0.30
C MET A 246 2.72 13.15 1.21
N LEU A 247 2.06 12.01 0.99
CA LEU A 247 2.32 10.79 1.74
C LEU A 247 3.76 10.30 1.52
N LEU A 248 4.25 10.27 0.28
CA LEU A 248 5.63 9.90 -0.03
C LEU A 248 6.63 10.81 0.70
N TYR A 249 6.38 12.12 0.74
CA TYR A 249 7.22 13.06 1.47
C TYR A 249 7.21 12.77 2.98
N VAL A 250 6.03 12.63 3.60
CA VAL A 250 5.91 12.33 5.04
C VAL A 250 6.53 10.98 5.38
N THR A 251 6.31 9.94 4.57
CA THR A 251 6.95 8.63 4.73
C THR A 251 8.47 8.75 4.64
N THR A 252 9.00 9.57 3.74
CA THR A 252 10.46 9.81 3.65
C THR A 252 11.00 10.49 4.91
N GLN A 253 10.29 11.47 5.48
CA GLN A 253 10.67 12.11 6.75
C GLN A 253 10.58 11.14 7.93
N LEU A 254 9.57 10.26 7.96
CA LEU A 254 9.48 9.20 8.96
C LEU A 254 10.64 8.23 8.83
N LEU A 255 10.96 7.75 7.63
CA LEU A 255 12.08 6.84 7.37
C LEU A 255 13.45 7.49 7.63
N LYS A 256 13.55 8.82 7.64
CA LYS A 256 14.76 9.50 8.11
C LYS A 256 14.98 9.29 9.61
N THR A 257 13.90 9.31 10.39
CA THR A 257 13.93 9.29 11.86
C THR A 257 13.77 7.88 12.44
N TYR A 258 12.94 7.05 11.81
CA TYR A 258 12.52 5.75 12.28
C TYR A 258 12.95 4.63 11.32
N SER A 259 12.90 3.38 11.80
CA SER A 259 13.21 2.21 10.98
C SER A 259 12.08 1.88 10.00
N VAL A 260 12.39 1.10 8.96
CA VAL A 260 11.38 0.60 8.01
C VAL A 260 10.33 -0.26 8.72
N MET A 261 10.76 -1.07 9.69
CA MET A 261 9.85 -1.84 10.54
C MET A 261 8.89 -0.95 11.31
N PHE A 262 9.37 0.14 11.92
CA PHE A 262 8.50 1.08 12.65
C PHE A 262 7.38 1.60 11.73
N VAL A 263 7.71 2.08 10.53
CA VAL A 263 6.71 2.57 9.57
C VAL A 263 5.71 1.48 9.18
N SER A 264 6.17 0.24 8.97
CA SER A 264 5.30 -0.87 8.62
C SER A 264 4.41 -1.37 9.75
N LEU A 265 4.85 -1.32 11.02
CA LEU A 265 4.00 -1.72 12.15
C LEU A 265 2.92 -0.67 12.39
N PHE A 266 3.29 0.61 12.29
CA PHE A 266 2.34 1.69 12.50
C PHE A 266 1.33 1.86 11.36
N SER A 267 1.67 1.49 10.11
CA SER A 267 0.69 1.53 9.00
C SER A 267 -0.53 0.64 9.24
N VAL A 268 -0.41 -0.39 10.10
CA VAL A 268 -1.55 -1.25 10.51
C VAL A 268 -2.66 -0.44 11.19
N TRP A 269 -2.34 0.67 11.86
CA TRP A 269 -3.37 1.53 12.46
C TRP A 269 -4.26 2.21 11.43
N ALA A 270 -3.71 2.61 10.28
CA ALA A 270 -4.52 3.15 9.19
C ALA A 270 -5.53 2.10 8.72
N ILE A 271 -5.11 0.84 8.62
CA ILE A 271 -6.01 -0.24 8.23
C ILE A 271 -7.07 -0.53 9.29
N LEU A 272 -6.72 -0.52 10.58
CA LEU A 272 -7.70 -0.70 11.66
C LEU A 272 -8.79 0.38 11.59
N VAL A 273 -8.40 1.64 11.39
CA VAL A 273 -9.35 2.75 11.28
C VAL A 273 -10.20 2.62 10.01
N GLU A 274 -9.60 2.24 8.89
CA GLU A 274 -10.30 1.97 7.64
C GLU A 274 -11.32 0.83 7.79
N ALA A 275 -10.96 -0.25 8.48
CA ALA A 275 -11.83 -1.39 8.77
C ALA A 275 -13.08 -0.98 9.56
N ILE A 276 -12.96 -0.03 10.49
CA ILE A 276 -14.06 0.44 11.34
C ILE A 276 -14.94 1.47 10.61
N ILE A 277 -14.32 2.46 9.96
CA ILE A 277 -15.03 3.63 9.42
C ILE A 277 -15.54 3.37 8.00
N ILE A 278 -14.69 2.84 7.13
CA ILE A 278 -14.91 2.83 5.67
C ILE A 278 -15.59 1.54 5.23
N THR A 279 -15.38 0.43 5.95
CA THR A 279 -15.98 -0.86 5.57
C THR A 279 -17.50 -0.87 5.79
N PRO A 280 -18.31 -1.33 4.82
CA PRO A 280 -19.77 -1.43 4.96
C PRO A 280 -20.18 -2.31 6.14
N SER A 281 -21.29 -1.99 6.81
CA SER A 281 -21.74 -2.64 8.06
C SER A 281 -21.81 -4.17 8.00
N GLY A 282 -22.18 -4.75 6.86
CA GLY A 282 -22.26 -6.20 6.67
C GLY A 282 -20.92 -6.93 6.66
N HIS A 283 -19.81 -6.22 6.43
CA HIS A 283 -18.46 -6.79 6.33
C HIS A 283 -17.53 -6.31 7.46
N ARG A 284 -18.07 -5.55 8.43
CA ARG A 284 -17.28 -5.08 9.57
C ARG A 284 -16.91 -6.26 10.48
N PRO A 285 -15.70 -6.24 11.08
CA PRO A 285 -15.33 -7.21 12.09
C PRO A 285 -16.30 -7.15 13.28
N ASP A 286 -16.61 -8.32 13.85
CA ASP A 286 -17.42 -8.38 15.08
C ASP A 286 -16.72 -7.64 16.22
N ILE A 287 -17.50 -7.07 17.14
CA ILE A 287 -16.96 -6.33 18.29
C ILE A 287 -15.97 -7.21 19.09
N LEU A 288 -16.27 -8.49 19.27
CA LEU A 288 -15.37 -9.41 19.95
C LEU A 288 -14.05 -9.61 19.18
N ALA A 289 -14.13 -9.81 17.85
CA ALA A 289 -12.96 -9.94 17.00
C ALA A 289 -12.11 -8.65 17.00
N LEU A 290 -12.77 -7.49 17.04
CA LEU A 290 -12.11 -6.19 17.14
C LEU A 290 -11.38 -6.02 18.49
N LEU A 291 -11.98 -6.40 19.60
CA LEU A 291 -11.34 -6.34 20.93
C LEU A 291 -10.12 -7.27 21.02
N VAL A 292 -10.24 -8.49 20.49
CA VAL A 292 -9.12 -9.44 20.42
C VAL A 292 -8.02 -8.89 19.52
N ALA A 293 -8.37 -8.36 18.35
CA ALA A 293 -7.42 -7.74 17.43
C ALA A 293 -6.66 -6.57 18.06
N LEU A 294 -7.38 -5.66 18.73
CA LEU A 294 -6.81 -4.53 19.44
C LEU A 294 -5.81 -4.99 20.51
N THR A 295 -6.17 -6.03 21.27
CA THR A 295 -5.29 -6.60 22.32
C THR A 295 -3.98 -7.09 21.71
N PHE A 296 -4.05 -7.87 20.63
CA PHE A 296 -2.86 -8.38 19.94
C PHE A 296 -2.01 -7.28 19.29
N ILE A 297 -2.65 -6.29 18.65
CA ILE A 297 -1.96 -5.16 18.03
C ILE A 297 -1.26 -4.30 19.09
N LEU A 298 -1.95 -3.97 20.18
CA LEU A 298 -1.37 -3.20 21.29
C LEU A 298 -0.23 -3.96 21.98
N LEU A 299 -0.41 -5.25 22.24
CA LEU A 299 0.64 -6.10 22.80
C LEU A 299 1.89 -6.14 21.90
N GLY A 300 1.70 -6.32 20.59
CA GLY A 300 2.81 -6.32 19.65
C GLY A 300 3.53 -4.97 19.59
N HIS A 301 2.81 -3.85 19.55
CA HIS A 301 3.42 -2.51 19.61
C HIS A 301 4.16 -2.28 20.94
N TYR A 302 3.59 -2.73 22.06
CA TYR A 302 4.23 -2.64 23.37
C TYR A 302 5.56 -3.39 23.41
N ILE A 303 5.59 -4.66 22.93
CA ILE A 303 6.82 -5.46 22.88
C ILE A 303 7.89 -4.77 22.01
N PHE A 304 7.50 -4.24 20.85
CA PHE A 304 8.41 -3.54 19.95
C PHE A 304 8.96 -2.24 20.54
N MET A 305 8.09 -1.41 21.14
CA MET A 305 8.50 -0.15 21.76
C MET A 305 9.38 -0.38 22.98
N LYS A 306 9.12 -1.44 23.75
CA LYS A 306 9.96 -1.84 24.88
C LYS A 306 11.38 -2.20 24.42
N ASP A 307 11.51 -3.07 23.42
CA ASP A 307 12.83 -3.43 22.85
C ASP A 307 13.55 -2.21 22.27
N LEU A 308 12.80 -1.33 21.60
CA LEU A 308 13.32 -0.07 21.05
C LEU A 308 13.90 0.82 22.15
N VAL A 309 13.19 1.04 23.25
CA VAL A 309 13.65 1.90 24.37
C VAL A 309 14.85 1.30 25.09
N GLU A 310 14.82 0.00 25.38
CA GLU A 310 15.89 -0.69 26.10
C GLU A 310 17.23 -0.67 25.35
N HIS A 311 17.19 -0.63 24.01
CA HIS A 311 18.38 -0.76 23.18
C HIS A 311 18.74 0.46 22.32
N ASN A 312 17.89 1.49 22.25
CA ASN A 312 18.27 2.78 21.63
C ASN A 312 19.29 3.57 22.45
N SER A 313 19.49 3.22 23.72
CA SER A 313 20.46 3.85 24.63
C SER A 313 21.92 3.52 24.28
N ASN A 314 22.16 2.45 23.50
CA ASN A 314 23.48 2.10 23.01
C ASN A 314 23.67 2.59 21.57
N ALA A 315 24.42 3.69 21.45
CA ALA A 315 24.70 4.42 20.22
C ALA A 315 25.04 3.52 19.01
N GLY A 316 24.22 3.62 17.95
CA GLY A 316 24.66 3.36 16.57
C GLY A 316 24.16 2.08 15.90
N LEU A 317 23.50 1.16 16.61
CA LEU A 317 22.84 0.02 15.96
C LEU A 317 21.41 0.39 15.58
N ILE A 318 21.01 0.05 14.35
CA ILE A 318 19.59 0.02 13.99
C ILE A 318 18.94 -0.90 15.03
N PRO A 319 17.98 -0.43 15.84
CA PRO A 319 17.46 -1.17 16.99
C PRO A 319 16.87 -2.55 16.64
N THR A 320 16.63 -2.78 15.35
CA THR A 320 16.10 -4.01 14.77
C THR A 320 17.14 -5.13 14.60
N TYR A 321 18.43 -4.85 14.60
CA TYR A 321 19.48 -5.78 14.13
C TYR A 321 20.62 -5.98 15.13
N THR A 322 21.24 -7.17 15.09
CA THR A 322 22.28 -7.62 16.04
C THR A 322 23.71 -7.42 15.52
N GLN A 323 23.90 -7.11 14.23
CA GLN A 323 25.20 -7.04 13.55
C GLN A 323 25.29 -5.87 12.55
N LYS A 324 26.52 -5.54 12.14
CA LYS A 324 26.80 -4.51 11.12
C LYS A 324 26.25 -4.97 9.76
N PRO A 325 25.44 -4.14 9.08
CA PRO A 325 24.85 -4.52 7.80
C PRO A 325 25.92 -4.62 6.71
N VAL A 326 25.58 -5.41 5.69
CA VAL A 326 26.33 -5.62 4.44
C VAL A 326 26.57 -4.28 3.70
N ASN A 327 27.54 -4.22 2.78
CA ASN A 327 27.81 -3.01 1.99
C ASN A 327 26.55 -2.52 1.24
N VAL A 328 26.35 -1.20 1.13
CA VAL A 328 25.17 -0.56 0.53
C VAL A 328 24.97 -1.01 -0.93
N TYR A 329 26.04 -1.09 -1.73
CA TYR A 329 25.96 -1.56 -3.11
C TYR A 329 25.47 -3.01 -3.21
N GLU A 330 25.96 -3.89 -2.33
CA GLU A 330 25.50 -5.28 -2.28
C GLU A 330 24.02 -5.36 -1.83
N GLN A 331 23.58 -4.46 -0.94
CA GLN A 331 22.16 -4.35 -0.59
C GLN A 331 21.31 -3.96 -1.81
N TYR A 332 21.77 -3.05 -2.68
CA TYR A 332 21.07 -2.72 -3.93
C TYR A 332 20.99 -3.92 -4.87
N THR A 333 22.08 -4.63 -5.12
CA THR A 333 22.06 -5.84 -5.95
C THR A 333 21.11 -6.90 -5.41
N ARG A 334 21.05 -7.09 -4.08
CA ARG A 334 20.09 -8.02 -3.45
C ARG A 334 18.64 -7.57 -3.65
N ILE A 335 18.38 -6.27 -3.55
CA ILE A 335 17.05 -5.70 -3.82
C ILE A 335 16.66 -5.90 -5.28
N GLU A 336 17.55 -5.64 -6.23
CA GLU A 336 17.33 -5.90 -7.66
C GLU A 336 17.03 -7.37 -7.93
N PHE A 337 17.80 -8.28 -7.31
CA PHE A 337 17.54 -9.71 -7.40
C PHE A 337 16.16 -10.08 -6.85
N LEU A 338 15.77 -9.52 -5.71
CA LEU A 338 14.44 -9.73 -5.12
C LEU A 338 13.31 -9.18 -6.01
N MET A 339 13.51 -8.03 -6.65
CA MET A 339 12.58 -7.48 -7.64
C MET A 339 12.44 -8.42 -8.84
N PHE A 340 13.56 -8.90 -9.38
CA PHE A 340 13.58 -9.85 -10.49
C PHE A 340 12.86 -11.16 -10.11
N ALA A 341 13.18 -11.72 -8.94
CA ALA A 341 12.54 -12.92 -8.45
C ALA A 341 11.03 -12.73 -8.30
N ALA A 342 10.58 -11.61 -7.73
CA ALA A 342 9.15 -11.30 -7.59
C ALA A 342 8.44 -11.16 -8.93
N LEU A 343 9.07 -10.56 -9.95
CA LEU A 343 8.53 -10.50 -11.31
C LEU A 343 8.42 -11.91 -11.91
N VAL A 344 9.45 -12.74 -11.80
CA VAL A 344 9.44 -14.13 -12.29
C VAL A 344 8.34 -14.94 -11.60
N PHE A 345 8.26 -14.89 -10.26
CA PHE A 345 7.19 -15.56 -9.52
C PHE A 345 5.81 -15.03 -9.92
N GLY A 346 5.64 -13.72 -10.07
CA GLY A 346 4.39 -13.12 -10.53
C GLY A 346 3.97 -13.65 -11.92
N VAL A 347 4.91 -13.75 -12.86
CA VAL A 347 4.65 -14.32 -14.20
C VAL A 347 4.31 -15.81 -14.11
N ILE A 348 5.05 -16.59 -13.31
CA ILE A 348 4.77 -18.02 -13.09
C ILE A 348 3.35 -18.17 -12.53
N PHE A 349 2.99 -17.46 -11.45
CA PHE A 349 1.65 -17.53 -10.88
C PHE A 349 0.57 -17.07 -11.85
N TYR A 350 0.84 -16.07 -12.70
CA TYR A 350 -0.10 -15.63 -13.73
C TYR A 350 -0.30 -16.66 -14.85
N VAL A 351 0.77 -17.30 -15.31
CA VAL A 351 0.75 -18.30 -16.40
C VAL A 351 0.17 -19.62 -15.92
N PHE A 352 0.56 -20.07 -14.73
CA PHE A 352 0.14 -21.35 -14.15
C PHE A 352 -1.12 -21.23 -13.30
N GLN A 353 -1.77 -20.06 -13.25
CA GLN A 353 -3.12 -19.97 -12.73
C GLN A 353 -4.06 -20.80 -13.63
N PRO A 354 -4.80 -21.77 -13.07
CA PRO A 354 -5.72 -22.59 -13.87
C PRO A 354 -6.80 -21.71 -14.48
N LYS A 355 -6.65 -21.39 -15.77
CA LYS A 355 -7.67 -20.70 -16.57
C LYS A 355 -8.58 -21.76 -17.17
N VAL A 356 -9.76 -21.97 -16.58
CA VAL A 356 -10.82 -22.73 -17.28
C VAL A 356 -11.40 -21.82 -18.35
N SER A 357 -11.36 -22.25 -19.60
CA SER A 357 -11.89 -21.45 -20.69
C SER A 357 -13.39 -21.21 -20.51
N GLN A 358 -13.91 -20.07 -20.97
CA GLN A 358 -15.37 -19.84 -21.00
C GLN A 358 -16.12 -20.97 -21.72
N ARG A 359 -15.48 -21.58 -22.73
CA ARG A 359 -16.00 -22.75 -23.45
C ARG A 359 -16.16 -23.95 -22.53
N ASP A 360 -15.13 -24.28 -21.75
CA ASP A 360 -15.17 -25.41 -20.81
C ASP A 360 -16.14 -25.15 -19.66
N LEU A 361 -16.21 -23.91 -19.16
CA LEU A 361 -17.22 -23.49 -18.17
C LEU A 361 -18.65 -23.67 -18.71
N ASN A 362 -18.89 -23.33 -19.98
CA ASN A 362 -20.19 -23.55 -20.62
C ASN A 362 -20.47 -25.05 -20.82
N THR A 363 -19.47 -25.85 -21.22
CA THR A 363 -19.63 -27.31 -21.31
C THR A 363 -19.92 -27.94 -19.94
N LEU A 364 -19.27 -27.45 -18.88
CA LEU A 364 -19.49 -27.89 -17.51
C LEU A 364 -20.84 -27.43 -16.94
N SER A 365 -21.41 -26.32 -17.42
CA SER A 365 -22.75 -25.88 -17.02
C SER A 365 -23.84 -26.80 -17.57
N TYR A 366 -23.64 -27.39 -18.76
CA TYR A 366 -24.56 -28.41 -19.28
C TYR A 366 -24.63 -29.67 -18.42
N VAL A 367 -23.59 -29.94 -17.62
CA VAL A 367 -23.52 -31.07 -16.68
C VAL A 367 -23.81 -30.63 -15.23
N GLY A 368 -24.15 -29.34 -15.01
CA GLY A 368 -24.43 -28.78 -13.67
C GLY A 368 -23.22 -28.70 -12.73
N LEU A 369 -22.00 -28.86 -13.26
CA LEU A 369 -20.74 -28.83 -12.51
C LEU A 369 -20.08 -27.44 -12.51
N ASP A 370 -20.64 -26.48 -13.23
CA ASP A 370 -20.15 -25.11 -13.31
C ASP A 370 -20.08 -24.44 -11.94
N LYS A 371 -21.09 -24.63 -11.07
CA LYS A 371 -21.09 -24.09 -9.71
C LYS A 371 -20.01 -24.72 -8.84
N VAL A 372 -19.75 -26.01 -9.01
CA VAL A 372 -18.72 -26.74 -8.25
C VAL A 372 -17.32 -26.31 -8.69
N ILE A 373 -17.10 -26.18 -10.00
CA ILE A 373 -15.80 -25.79 -10.57
C ILE A 373 -15.52 -24.29 -10.37
N ARG A 374 -16.52 -23.40 -10.50
CA ARG A 374 -16.37 -21.97 -10.15
C ARG A 374 -16.07 -21.78 -8.66
N LYS A 375 -16.63 -22.63 -7.78
CA LYS A 375 -16.37 -22.63 -6.34
C LYS A 375 -15.01 -23.21 -5.98
N LEU A 376 -14.52 -24.22 -6.73
CA LEU A 376 -13.17 -24.78 -6.57
C LEU A 376 -12.06 -23.87 -7.12
N LEU A 377 -12.37 -23.00 -8.07
CA LEU A 377 -11.40 -22.11 -8.73
C LEU A 377 -11.49 -20.64 -8.27
N THR A 378 -12.36 -20.33 -7.30
CA THR A 378 -12.58 -18.96 -6.79
C THR A 378 -12.72 -17.92 -7.90
N VAL A 379 -13.64 -18.16 -8.83
CA VAL A 379 -14.13 -17.13 -9.75
C VAL A 379 -15.51 -16.72 -9.24
N GLU A 380 -15.59 -15.65 -8.45
CA GLU A 380 -16.88 -15.15 -8.01
C GLU A 380 -17.76 -14.72 -9.20
N ALA A 381 -19.05 -15.03 -9.07
CA ALA A 381 -20.02 -14.98 -10.14
C ALA A 381 -20.39 -13.54 -10.51
N VAL A 382 -20.32 -13.24 -11.81
CA VAL A 382 -21.16 -12.21 -12.42
C VAL A 382 -22.60 -12.58 -12.08
N LYS A 383 -23.32 -11.71 -11.35
CA LYS A 383 -24.77 -11.81 -11.18
C LYS A 383 -25.39 -11.77 -12.58
N ALA A 384 -25.70 -12.95 -13.12
CA ALA A 384 -26.59 -13.06 -14.26
C ALA A 384 -27.91 -12.38 -13.87
N THR A 385 -28.19 -11.27 -14.52
CA THR A 385 -29.48 -10.61 -14.50
C THR A 385 -30.50 -11.66 -14.90
N THR A 386 -31.36 -12.05 -13.97
CA THR A 386 -32.56 -12.83 -14.27
C THR A 386 -33.40 -11.98 -15.21
N VAL A 387 -33.29 -12.25 -16.51
CA VAL A 387 -34.34 -11.91 -17.47
C VAL A 387 -35.53 -12.74 -17.02
N VAL A 388 -36.55 -12.05 -16.50
CA VAL A 388 -37.87 -12.62 -16.29
C VAL A 388 -38.38 -12.97 -17.68
N GLU A 389 -38.33 -14.25 -18.05
CA GLU A 389 -39.18 -14.76 -19.12
C GLU A 389 -40.62 -14.62 -18.63
N GLU A 390 -41.35 -13.63 -19.16
CA GLU A 390 -42.80 -13.66 -19.15
C GLU A 390 -43.23 -14.96 -19.86
N GLU A 391 -43.85 -15.87 -19.11
CA GLU A 391 -44.55 -17.04 -19.65
C GLU A 391 -45.60 -16.57 -20.67
N GLY A 392 -45.23 -16.67 -21.95
CA GLY A 392 -46.13 -16.56 -23.08
C GLY A 392 -47.12 -17.73 -23.08
N GLN A 393 -48.39 -17.37 -23.25
CA GLN A 393 -49.57 -18.23 -23.35
C GLN A 393 -49.39 -19.44 -24.28
N PRO A 394 -50.08 -20.57 -24.00
CA PRO A 394 -50.03 -21.75 -24.85
C PRO A 394 -50.79 -21.48 -26.16
N HIS A 395 -50.06 -21.44 -27.28
CA HIS A 395 -50.67 -21.52 -28.60
C HIS A 395 -51.30 -22.91 -28.81
N GLN A 396 -52.63 -22.93 -28.90
CA GLN A 396 -53.39 -24.01 -29.51
C GLN A 396 -53.07 -24.06 -31.01
N LEU A 397 -52.71 -25.23 -31.52
CA LEU A 397 -52.67 -25.53 -32.95
C LEU A 397 -54.05 -26.05 -33.40
N PRO A 398 -54.55 -25.67 -34.59
CA PRO A 398 -55.67 -26.34 -35.24
C PRO A 398 -55.28 -27.73 -35.78
#